data_AF-A0A959KES4-F1
#
_entry.id   AF-A0A959KES4-F1
#
_cell.length_a   1.000
_cell.length_b   1.000
_cell.length_c   1.000
_cell.angle_alpha   90.00
_cell.angle_beta   90.00
_cell.angle_gamma   90.00
#
_symmetry.space_group_name_H-M   'P 1'
#
loop_
_entity.id
_entity.type
_entity.pdbx_description
1 polymer ?
#
loop_
_entity_poly.entity_id
_entity_poly.type
_entity_poly.pdbx_seq_one_letter_code
_entity_poly.pdbx_strand_id
1 'polypeptide(L)'
;LLYCGMSLEGTRALKLAIFGQSAQSAHRLKPKAIALCDAPLDMVRFHREMVKSRELHFHPIAANEGAWVSDYLERNLGGSPAENLSAYLQYSPYSYTAGGSPDLRLLRDIAIRAYTEPDVNWWIETRRKDYYGMNAIDLAALVNELRILGNEQAELIVTRAKGKLPDGTRHPHSWSIVDEKELIDWFLAL
;
A
#
# COMPACT_ATOMS: atom_id res chain seq x y z
N LEU A 1 10.11 4.36 17.78
CA LEU A 1 10.19 4.50 16.30
C LEU A 1 8.78 4.42 15.74
N LEU A 2 8.43 5.36 14.87
CA LEU A 2 7.14 5.45 14.21
C LEU A 2 7.41 5.52 12.71
N TYR A 3 6.72 4.73 11.91
CA TYR A 3 6.82 4.81 10.45
C TYR A 3 5.53 5.37 9.88
N CYS A 4 5.65 6.18 8.83
CA CYS A 4 4.52 6.64 8.06
C CYS A 4 4.94 6.79 6.59
N GLY A 5 3.99 6.62 5.67
CA GLY A 5 4.26 6.86 4.25
C GLY A 5 3.01 6.75 3.40
N MET A 6 2.97 7.53 2.32
CA MET A 6 1.95 7.44 1.28
C MET A 6 2.47 6.62 0.11
N SER A 7 1.57 5.90 -0.57
CA SER A 7 1.93 5.16 -1.78
C SER A 7 3.10 4.20 -1.51
N LEU A 8 4.11 4.17 -2.38
CA LEU A 8 5.31 3.33 -2.23
C LEU A 8 6.09 3.59 -0.93
N GLU A 9 5.98 4.76 -0.29
CA GLU A 9 6.61 4.99 1.01
C GLU A 9 5.93 4.18 2.11
N GLY A 10 4.60 4.02 2.05
CA GLY A 10 3.85 3.13 2.95
C GLY A 10 4.22 1.67 2.72
N THR A 11 4.37 1.26 1.46
CA THR A 11 4.89 -0.07 1.10
C THR A 11 6.26 -0.31 1.74
N ARG A 12 7.17 0.67 1.62
CA ARG A 12 8.52 0.61 2.19
C ARG A 12 8.49 0.60 3.72
N ALA A 13 7.60 1.34 4.36
CA ALA A 13 7.45 1.35 5.82
C ALA A 13 7.14 -0.05 6.36
N LEU A 14 6.24 -0.80 5.71
CA LEU A 14 5.96 -2.19 6.07
C LEU A 14 7.17 -3.08 5.83
N LYS A 15 7.81 -2.98 4.66
CA LYS A 15 9.00 -3.79 4.35
C LYS A 15 10.15 -3.51 5.32
N LEU A 16 10.33 -2.26 5.74
CA LEU A 16 11.34 -1.90 6.72
C LEU A 16 11.03 -2.50 8.09
N ALA A 17 9.77 -2.53 8.50
CA ALA A 17 9.35 -3.18 9.75
C ALA A 17 9.51 -4.71 9.71
N ILE A 18 9.22 -5.33 8.56
CA ILE A 18 9.45 -6.76 8.31
C ILE A 18 10.95 -7.07 8.36
N PHE A 19 11.75 -6.36 7.54
CA PHE A 19 13.21 -6.52 7.52
C PHE A 19 13.80 -6.30 8.90
N GLY A 20 13.38 -5.23 9.59
CA GLY A 20 13.80 -4.87 10.93
C GLY A 20 13.52 -5.94 11.97
N GLN A 21 12.63 -6.90 11.74
CA GLN A 21 12.36 -8.02 12.65
C GLN A 21 12.89 -9.36 12.13
N SER A 22 13.39 -9.40 10.89
CA SER A 22 13.96 -10.59 10.27
C SER A 22 15.31 -10.98 10.89
N ALA A 23 15.73 -12.22 10.67
CA ALA A 23 17.05 -12.71 11.07
C ALA A 23 18.22 -11.96 10.39
N GLN A 24 17.95 -11.26 9.29
CA GLN A 24 18.97 -10.53 8.52
C GLN A 24 19.25 -9.13 9.08
N SER A 25 18.38 -8.60 9.96
CA SER A 25 18.59 -7.27 10.55
C SER A 25 19.56 -7.33 11.73
N ALA A 26 20.68 -6.65 11.60
CA ALA A 26 21.67 -6.52 12.67
C ALA A 26 21.14 -5.79 13.91
N HIS A 27 20.22 -4.84 13.73
CA HIS A 27 19.75 -3.94 14.80
C HIS A 27 18.35 -4.25 15.31
N ARG A 28 17.64 -5.20 14.69
CA ARG A 28 16.30 -5.66 15.08
C ARG A 28 15.29 -4.53 15.34
N LEU A 29 15.29 -3.49 14.50
CA LEU A 29 14.44 -2.31 14.69
C LEU A 29 12.96 -2.64 14.45
N LYS A 30 12.17 -2.59 15.52
CA LYS A 30 10.71 -2.75 15.49
C LYS A 30 10.02 -1.39 15.75
N PRO A 31 9.23 -0.84 14.82
CA PRO A 31 8.44 0.35 15.09
C PRO A 31 7.32 0.03 16.08
N LYS A 32 6.91 1.04 16.85
CA LYS A 32 5.74 0.95 17.73
C LYS A 32 4.44 1.01 16.91
N ALA A 33 4.47 1.78 15.82
CA ALA A 33 3.32 2.06 14.99
C ALA A 33 3.72 2.30 13.53
N ILE A 34 2.82 1.96 12.61
CA ILE A 34 2.94 2.27 11.18
C ILE A 34 1.63 2.89 10.68
N ALA A 35 1.72 4.07 10.07
CA ALA A 35 0.62 4.69 9.33
C ALA A 35 0.82 4.55 7.82
N LEU A 36 -0.20 4.09 7.10
CA LEU A 36 -0.16 3.85 5.66
C LEU A 36 -1.19 4.74 4.98
N CYS A 37 -0.78 5.57 4.03
CA CYS A 37 -1.70 6.39 3.24
C CYS A 37 -1.80 5.84 1.82
N ASP A 38 -2.91 5.17 1.50
CA ASP A 38 -3.26 4.64 0.18
C ASP A 38 -2.10 3.89 -0.53
N ALA A 39 -1.40 3.04 0.23
CA ALA A 39 -0.20 2.31 -0.21
C ALA A 39 -0.54 1.02 -0.99
N PRO A 40 0.07 0.76 -2.16
CA PRO A 40 -0.02 -0.53 -2.83
C PRO A 40 0.81 -1.58 -2.07
N LEU A 41 0.24 -2.74 -1.78
CA LEU A 41 0.94 -3.78 -1.00
C LEU A 41 1.15 -5.06 -1.80
N ASP A 42 0.19 -5.43 -2.64
CA ASP A 42 0.27 -6.63 -3.48
C ASP A 42 0.88 -6.26 -4.84
N MET A 43 2.13 -6.68 -5.07
CA MET A 43 2.90 -6.30 -6.26
C MET A 43 2.47 -7.07 -7.50
N VAL A 44 1.77 -8.20 -7.36
CA VAL A 44 1.15 -8.92 -8.49
C VAL A 44 -0.02 -8.11 -9.01
N ARG A 45 -0.91 -7.67 -8.11
CA ARG A 45 -2.03 -6.78 -8.45
C ARG A 45 -1.52 -5.45 -8.99
N PHE A 46 -0.54 -4.85 -8.32
CA PHE A 46 -0.02 -3.55 -8.67
C PHE A 46 0.65 -3.58 -10.05
N HIS A 47 1.47 -4.59 -10.36
CA HIS A 47 2.04 -4.77 -11.70
C HIS A 47 0.95 -4.86 -12.78
N ARG A 48 -0.07 -5.72 -12.57
CA ARG A 48 -1.19 -5.87 -13.52
C ARG A 48 -1.89 -4.55 -13.79
N GLU A 49 -2.12 -3.76 -12.74
CA GLU A 49 -2.73 -2.44 -12.86
C GLU A 49 -1.84 -1.44 -13.59
N MET A 50 -0.53 -1.45 -13.36
CA MET A 50 0.42 -0.58 -14.05
C MET A 50 0.54 -0.91 -15.54
N VAL A 51 0.55 -2.20 -15.89
CA VAL A 51 0.49 -2.66 -17.29
C VAL A 51 -0.81 -2.22 -17.95
N LYS A 52 -1.97 -2.40 -17.29
CA LYS A 52 -3.28 -1.94 -17.80
C LYS A 52 -3.30 -0.43 -18.03
N SER A 53 -2.80 0.36 -17.07
CA SER A 53 -2.73 1.82 -17.17
C SER A 53 -1.81 2.27 -18.30
N ARG A 54 -0.66 1.60 -18.49
CA ARG A 54 0.22 1.75 -19.66
C ARG A 54 -0.58 1.50 -20.93
N GLU A 55 -1.09 0.29 -21.14
CA GLU A 55 -1.75 -0.12 -22.39
C GLU A 55 -2.97 0.74 -22.77
N LEU A 56 -3.81 1.09 -21.80
CA LEU A 56 -4.99 1.94 -22.03
C LEU A 56 -4.62 3.34 -22.52
N HIS A 57 -3.47 3.87 -22.12
CA HIS A 57 -3.00 5.23 -22.44
C HIS A 57 -4.07 6.33 -22.25
N PHE A 58 -5.03 6.14 -21.34
CA PHE A 58 -6.19 7.03 -21.21
C PHE A 58 -5.85 8.39 -20.58
N HIS A 59 -4.91 8.40 -19.62
CA HIS A 59 -4.45 9.61 -18.96
C HIS A 59 -2.91 9.65 -18.93
N PRO A 60 -2.25 10.73 -19.39
CA PRO A 60 -0.82 10.73 -19.65
C PRO A 60 0.02 10.45 -18.39
N ILE A 61 -0.34 11.04 -17.26
CA ILE A 61 0.36 10.81 -15.99
C ILE A 61 0.26 9.34 -15.57
N ALA A 62 -0.92 8.73 -15.70
CA ALA A 62 -1.14 7.36 -15.28
C ALA A 62 -0.50 6.35 -16.25
N ALA A 63 -0.47 6.66 -17.54
CA ALA A 63 0.21 5.85 -18.55
C ALA A 63 1.73 5.87 -18.35
N ASN A 64 2.30 7.05 -18.10
CA ASN A 64 3.74 7.21 -17.84
C ASN A 64 4.16 6.51 -16.53
N GLU A 65 3.37 6.68 -15.46
CA GLU A 65 3.60 5.95 -14.21
C GLU A 65 3.47 4.44 -14.42
N GLY A 66 2.41 4.01 -15.12
CA GLY A 66 2.19 2.62 -15.49
C GLY A 66 3.40 2.00 -16.19
N ALA A 67 3.92 2.67 -17.22
CA ALA A 67 5.09 2.22 -17.95
C ALA A 67 6.35 2.16 -17.09
N TRP A 68 6.62 3.22 -16.32
CA TRP A 68 7.80 3.27 -15.48
C TRP A 68 7.78 2.20 -14.39
N VAL A 69 6.64 2.04 -13.69
CA VAL A 69 6.51 1.05 -12.61
C VAL A 69 6.53 -0.37 -13.14
N SER A 70 5.78 -0.68 -14.21
CA SER A 70 5.77 -2.04 -14.77
C SER A 70 7.18 -2.45 -15.21
N ASP A 71 7.88 -1.57 -15.93
CA ASP A 71 9.23 -1.83 -16.41
C ASP A 71 10.23 -1.97 -15.25
N TYR A 72 10.09 -1.14 -14.21
CA TYR A 72 10.92 -1.26 -13.01
C TYR A 72 10.74 -2.60 -12.33
N LEU A 73 9.49 -3.04 -12.12
CA LEU A 73 9.19 -4.32 -11.49
C LEU A 73 9.72 -5.48 -12.35
N GLU A 74 9.45 -5.48 -13.65
CA GLU A 74 9.90 -6.56 -14.55
C GLU A 74 11.42 -6.67 -14.60
N ARG A 75 12.15 -5.54 -14.67
CA ARG A 75 13.63 -5.54 -14.67
C ARG A 75 14.23 -6.03 -13.36
N ASN A 76 13.64 -5.69 -12.22
CA ASN A 76 14.22 -5.99 -10.90
C ASN A 76 13.72 -7.32 -10.31
N LEU A 77 12.58 -7.84 -10.78
CA LEU A 77 11.97 -9.07 -10.28
C LEU A 77 12.09 -10.23 -11.29
N GLY A 78 12.84 -10.04 -12.38
CA GLY A 78 13.16 -11.11 -13.33
C GLY A 78 11.98 -11.52 -14.21
N GLY A 79 11.23 -10.53 -14.72
CA GLY A 79 10.07 -10.72 -15.60
C GLY A 79 8.75 -10.28 -14.97
N SER A 80 7.66 -10.57 -15.68
CA SER A 80 6.29 -10.38 -15.22
C SER A 80 5.91 -11.37 -14.11
N PRO A 81 4.80 -11.16 -13.39
CA PRO A 81 4.30 -12.15 -12.43
C PRO A 81 4.00 -13.53 -13.03
N ALA A 82 3.75 -13.61 -14.35
CA ALA A 82 3.58 -14.90 -15.04
C ALA A 82 4.91 -15.66 -15.20
N GLU A 83 6.03 -14.94 -15.31
CA GLU A 83 7.36 -15.51 -15.48
C GLU A 83 8.04 -15.79 -14.14
N ASN A 84 7.85 -14.91 -13.14
CA ASN A 84 8.51 -15.04 -11.84
C ASN A 84 7.61 -14.63 -10.66
N LEU A 85 6.50 -15.35 -10.45
CA LEU A 85 5.54 -15.08 -9.39
C LEU A 85 6.19 -14.98 -8.00
N SER A 86 7.15 -15.85 -7.69
CA SER A 86 7.77 -15.92 -6.35
C SER A 86 8.50 -14.62 -5.99
N ALA A 87 9.16 -13.95 -6.95
CA ALA A 87 9.81 -12.67 -6.73
C ALA A 87 8.81 -11.56 -6.38
N TYR A 88 7.63 -11.53 -7.01
CA TYR A 88 6.58 -10.57 -6.68
C TYR A 88 5.97 -10.84 -5.30
N LEU A 89 5.74 -12.10 -4.96
CA LEU A 89 5.24 -12.48 -3.63
C LEU A 89 6.24 -12.10 -2.52
N GLN A 90 7.54 -12.32 -2.73
CA GLN A 90 8.60 -11.90 -1.80
C GLN A 90 8.78 -10.38 -1.75
N TYR A 91 8.56 -9.69 -2.88
CA TYR A 91 8.68 -8.24 -2.91
C TYR A 91 7.51 -7.53 -2.21
N SER A 92 6.33 -8.15 -2.18
CA SER A 92 5.10 -7.63 -1.58
C SER A 92 5.16 -7.69 -0.04
N PRO A 93 4.94 -6.57 0.69
CA PRO A 93 4.74 -6.66 2.14
C PRO A 93 3.48 -7.45 2.52
N TYR A 94 2.49 -7.51 1.64
CA TYR A 94 1.27 -8.30 1.77
C TYR A 94 0.81 -8.77 0.38
N SER A 95 0.32 -10.01 0.25
CA SER A 95 -0.32 -10.48 -0.99
C SER A 95 -1.60 -11.22 -0.69
N TYR A 96 -2.68 -10.86 -1.41
CA TYR A 96 -3.97 -11.51 -1.23
C TYR A 96 -3.96 -12.94 -1.78
N THR A 97 -3.34 -13.16 -2.94
CA THR A 97 -3.31 -14.47 -3.61
C THR A 97 -2.51 -15.51 -2.84
N ALA A 98 -1.55 -15.09 -2.01
CA ALA A 98 -0.80 -15.96 -1.11
C ALA A 98 -1.42 -16.09 0.29
N GLY A 99 -2.60 -15.48 0.54
CA GLY A 99 -3.23 -15.47 1.87
C GLY A 99 -2.43 -14.68 2.92
N GLY A 100 -1.73 -13.63 2.48
CA GLY A 100 -0.78 -12.85 3.27
C GLY A 100 0.66 -12.97 2.77
N SER A 101 1.61 -12.40 3.52
CA SER A 101 3.03 -12.72 3.37
C SER A 101 3.44 -13.74 4.45
N PRO A 102 4.45 -14.60 4.21
CA PRO A 102 5.04 -15.44 5.27
C PRO A 102 5.45 -14.62 6.51
N ASP A 103 5.77 -13.35 6.29
CA ASP A 103 6.25 -12.40 7.28
C ASP A 103 5.13 -11.61 7.97
N LEU A 104 3.86 -11.81 7.61
CA LEU A 104 2.74 -11.02 8.15
C LEU A 104 2.65 -11.10 9.68
N ARG A 105 3.03 -12.24 10.27
CA ARG A 105 3.09 -12.43 11.74
C ARG A 105 4.06 -11.49 12.43
N LEU A 106 5.09 -10.99 11.74
CA LEU A 106 6.01 -9.99 12.28
C LEU A 106 5.33 -8.64 12.53
N LEU A 107 4.18 -8.39 11.90
CA LEU A 107 3.41 -7.17 12.06
C LEU A 107 2.29 -7.28 13.12
N ARG A 108 2.08 -8.48 13.70
CA ARG A 108 0.99 -8.74 14.67
C ARG A 108 1.04 -7.82 15.88
N ASP A 109 2.25 -7.54 16.37
CA ASP A 109 2.46 -6.80 17.62
C ASP A 109 2.93 -5.35 17.34
N ILE A 110 2.49 -4.77 16.21
CA ILE A 110 2.75 -3.39 15.80
C ILE A 110 1.39 -2.72 15.58
N ALA A 111 1.19 -1.50 16.08
CA ALA A 111 -0.03 -0.74 15.78
C ALA A 111 -0.05 -0.36 14.30
N ILE A 112 -1.13 -0.69 13.57
CA ILE A 112 -1.23 -0.45 12.13
C ILE A 112 -2.47 0.41 11.87
N ARG A 113 -2.27 1.54 11.21
CA ARG A 113 -3.39 2.37 10.75
C ARG A 113 -3.26 2.65 9.26
N ALA A 114 -4.21 2.17 8.49
CA ALA A 114 -4.27 2.37 7.05
C ALA A 114 -5.36 3.38 6.69
N TYR A 115 -5.07 4.29 5.77
CA TYR A 115 -5.98 5.30 5.25
C TYR A 115 -6.21 5.07 3.76
N THR A 116 -7.46 5.16 3.30
CA THR A 116 -7.78 5.11 1.86
C THR A 116 -9.08 5.86 1.56
N GLU A 117 -9.18 6.43 0.37
CA GLU A 117 -10.42 7.02 -0.17
C GLU A 117 -10.85 6.23 -1.42
N PRO A 118 -11.68 5.18 -1.28
CA PRO A 118 -12.02 4.31 -2.39
C PRO A 118 -13.13 4.92 -3.27
N ASP A 119 -12.89 6.10 -3.82
CA ASP A 119 -13.79 6.79 -4.73
C ASP A 119 -13.78 6.14 -6.13
N VAL A 120 -14.44 4.99 -6.23
CA VAL A 120 -14.46 4.17 -7.46
C VAL A 120 -15.00 4.93 -8.66
N ASN A 121 -15.99 5.81 -8.46
CA ASN A 121 -16.56 6.61 -9.55
C ASN A 121 -15.51 7.59 -10.10
N TRP A 122 -14.80 8.30 -9.20
CA TRP A 122 -13.70 9.16 -9.62
C TRP A 122 -12.61 8.38 -10.37
N TRP A 123 -12.24 7.18 -9.88
CA TRP A 123 -11.24 6.33 -10.52
C TRP A 123 -11.68 5.83 -11.91
N ILE A 124 -12.95 5.45 -12.09
CA ILE A 124 -13.52 5.07 -13.38
C ILE A 124 -13.51 6.27 -14.34
N GLU A 125 -13.97 7.42 -13.88
CA GLU A 125 -14.14 8.63 -14.70
C GLU A 125 -12.79 9.21 -15.16
N THR A 126 -11.82 9.30 -14.24
CA THR A 126 -10.58 10.04 -14.46
C THR A 126 -9.39 9.16 -14.84
N ARG A 127 -9.44 7.86 -14.55
CA ARG A 127 -8.32 6.92 -14.76
C ARG A 127 -8.72 5.58 -15.38
N ARG A 128 -10.02 5.30 -15.58
CA ARG A 128 -10.55 4.01 -16.08
C ARG A 128 -10.13 2.81 -15.21
N LYS A 129 -9.99 3.05 -13.90
CA LYS A 129 -9.67 2.01 -12.92
C LYS A 129 -10.94 1.52 -12.24
N ASP A 130 -10.95 0.23 -11.92
CA ASP A 130 -11.95 -0.42 -11.07
C ASP A 130 -11.34 -0.73 -9.69
N TYR A 131 -12.08 -1.41 -8.81
CA TYR A 131 -11.58 -1.77 -7.47
C TYR A 131 -10.27 -2.56 -7.49
N TYR A 132 -10.01 -3.40 -8.50
CA TYR A 132 -8.75 -4.15 -8.60
C TYR A 132 -7.56 -3.26 -8.97
N GLY A 133 -7.83 -2.08 -9.53
CA GLY A 133 -6.82 -1.04 -9.77
C GLY A 133 -6.53 -0.15 -8.57
N MET A 134 -7.25 -0.31 -7.46
CA MET A 134 -7.16 0.55 -6.28
C MET A 134 -6.38 -0.11 -5.15
N ASN A 135 -5.62 0.68 -4.40
CA ASN A 135 -4.82 0.21 -3.26
C ASN A 135 -5.70 -0.14 -2.04
N ALA A 136 -6.95 0.35 -2.02
CA ALA A 136 -7.91 0.11 -0.96
C ALA A 136 -8.12 -1.39 -0.67
N ILE A 137 -8.10 -2.25 -1.69
CA ILE A 137 -8.32 -3.69 -1.48
C ILE A 137 -7.13 -4.34 -0.76
N ASP A 138 -5.91 -3.90 -1.04
CA ASP A 138 -4.71 -4.39 -0.36
C ASP A 138 -4.73 -3.98 1.12
N LEU A 139 -5.06 -2.71 1.40
CA LEU A 139 -5.10 -2.18 2.76
C LEU A 139 -6.21 -2.82 3.59
N ALA A 140 -7.40 -3.01 3.01
CA ALA A 140 -8.49 -3.69 3.69
C ALA A 140 -8.14 -5.14 4.02
N ALA A 141 -7.53 -5.85 3.07
CA ALA A 141 -7.13 -7.24 3.26
C ALA A 141 -6.01 -7.37 4.30
N LEU A 142 -4.97 -6.51 4.26
CA LEU A 142 -3.92 -6.46 5.29
C LEU A 142 -4.51 -6.28 6.69
N VAL A 143 -5.34 -5.24 6.88
CA VAL A 143 -5.91 -4.94 8.20
C VAL A 143 -6.78 -6.09 8.69
N ASN A 144 -7.60 -6.67 7.82
CA ASN A 144 -8.45 -7.79 8.19
C ASN A 144 -7.63 -9.01 8.64
N GLU A 145 -6.59 -9.37 7.89
CA GLU A 145 -5.71 -10.50 8.24
C GLU A 145 -4.95 -10.26 9.55
N LEU A 146 -4.48 -9.03 9.79
CA LEU A 146 -3.85 -8.68 11.06
C LEU A 146 -4.82 -8.83 12.25
N ARG A 147 -6.08 -8.41 12.08
CA ARG A 147 -7.10 -8.60 13.12
C ARG A 147 -7.42 -10.07 13.36
N ILE A 148 -7.48 -10.89 12.30
CA ILE A 148 -7.62 -12.35 12.42
C ILE A 148 -6.45 -12.96 13.20
N LEU A 149 -5.24 -12.42 13.03
CA LEU A 149 -4.04 -12.81 13.78
C LEU A 149 -3.99 -12.27 15.22
N GLY A 150 -5.01 -11.53 15.67
CA GLY A 150 -5.12 -10.98 17.02
C GLY A 150 -4.53 -9.59 17.22
N ASN A 151 -4.20 -8.87 16.15
CA ASN A 151 -3.79 -7.46 16.25
C ASN A 151 -5.02 -6.56 16.40
N GLU A 152 -5.39 -6.25 17.65
CA GLU A 152 -6.51 -5.35 17.97
C GLU A 152 -6.22 -3.88 17.63
N GLN A 153 -4.96 -3.53 17.36
CA GLN A 153 -4.52 -2.18 16.98
C GLN A 153 -4.34 -2.02 15.47
N ALA A 154 -4.84 -2.97 14.67
CA ALA A 154 -4.91 -2.84 13.21
C ALA A 154 -6.25 -2.23 12.80
N GLU A 155 -6.20 -1.06 12.16
CA GLU A 155 -7.37 -0.25 11.78
C GLU A 155 -7.28 0.22 10.32
N LEU A 156 -8.43 0.21 9.64
CA LEU A 156 -8.62 0.83 8.33
C LEU A 156 -9.54 2.03 8.48
N ILE A 157 -9.05 3.21 8.12
CA ILE A 157 -9.80 4.46 8.04
C ILE A 157 -10.14 4.73 6.59
N VAL A 158 -11.43 4.67 6.28
CA VAL A 158 -11.97 4.95 4.95
C VAL A 158 -12.54 6.37 4.93
N THR A 159 -12.03 7.22 4.04
CA THR A 159 -12.50 8.60 3.91
C THR A 159 -13.43 8.79 2.71
N ARG A 160 -14.07 9.96 2.68
CA ARG A 160 -14.98 10.38 1.61
C ARG A 160 -14.79 11.87 1.37
N ALA A 161 -14.64 12.27 0.10
CA ALA A 161 -14.56 13.65 -0.33
C ALA A 161 -13.43 14.49 0.33
N LYS A 162 -12.38 13.86 0.86
CA LYS A 162 -11.23 14.54 1.48
C LYS A 162 -10.04 14.70 0.54
N GLY A 163 -9.86 13.78 -0.42
CA GLY A 163 -8.67 13.73 -1.26
C GLY A 163 -8.51 14.95 -2.18
N LYS A 164 -7.44 15.71 -1.99
CA LYS A 164 -7.07 16.94 -2.72
C LYS A 164 -5.55 17.04 -2.84
N LEU A 165 -5.06 17.47 -3.99
CA LEU A 165 -3.66 17.84 -4.21
C LEU A 165 -3.35 19.20 -3.55
N PRO A 166 -2.05 19.60 -3.44
CA PRO A 166 -1.68 20.89 -2.83
C PRO A 166 -2.30 22.12 -3.50
N ASP A 167 -2.66 22.02 -4.78
CA ASP A 167 -3.34 23.07 -5.55
C ASP A 167 -4.88 23.09 -5.33
N GLY A 168 -5.41 22.18 -4.51
CA GLY A 168 -6.83 22.01 -4.23
C GLY A 168 -7.58 21.09 -5.19
N THR A 169 -6.94 20.58 -6.25
CA THR A 169 -7.55 19.68 -7.22
C THR A 169 -7.95 18.36 -6.54
N ARG A 170 -9.19 17.89 -6.76
CA ARG A 170 -9.68 16.62 -6.19
C ARG A 170 -8.83 15.44 -6.67
N HIS A 171 -8.29 14.66 -5.73
CA HIS A 171 -7.55 13.42 -6.01
C HIS A 171 -7.59 12.48 -4.79
N PRO A 172 -8.24 11.30 -4.87
CA PRO A 172 -8.41 10.39 -3.73
C PRO A 172 -7.10 9.76 -3.23
N HIS A 173 -6.08 9.67 -4.09
CA HIS A 173 -4.72 9.28 -3.69
C HIS A 173 -3.93 10.54 -3.30
N SER A 174 -4.06 10.99 -2.05
CA SER A 174 -3.41 12.18 -1.52
C SER A 174 -3.29 12.12 0.01
N TRP A 175 -2.25 12.74 0.57
CA TRP A 175 -2.10 12.93 2.02
C TRP A 175 -3.27 13.63 2.68
N SER A 176 -4.03 14.46 1.96
CA SER A 176 -5.16 15.20 2.54
C SER A 176 -6.33 14.31 3.01
N ILE A 177 -6.30 13.00 2.71
CA ILE A 177 -7.26 12.05 3.29
C ILE A 177 -6.94 11.78 4.78
N VAL A 178 -5.71 12.03 5.21
CA VAL A 178 -5.26 11.86 6.58
C VAL A 178 -5.55 13.14 7.37
N ASP A 179 -6.13 12.98 8.56
CA ASP A 179 -6.16 14.07 9.55
C ASP A 179 -4.82 14.07 10.28
N GLU A 180 -3.94 15.01 9.94
CA GLU A 180 -2.57 15.07 10.46
C GLU A 180 -2.54 15.23 11.98
N LYS A 181 -3.46 16.01 12.54
CA LYS A 181 -3.53 16.22 14.00
C LYS A 181 -3.96 14.93 14.69
N GLU A 182 -5.01 14.29 14.19
CA GLU A 182 -5.49 13.01 14.73
C GLU A 182 -4.42 11.92 14.63
N LEU A 183 -3.69 11.85 13.50
CA LEU A 183 -2.60 10.89 13.33
C LEU A 183 -1.47 11.12 14.36
N ILE A 184 -1.10 12.37 14.62
CA ILE A 184 -0.10 12.70 15.64
C ILE A 184 -0.62 12.32 17.04
N ASP A 185 -1.85 12.67 17.36
CA ASP A 185 -2.47 12.34 18.65
C ASP A 185 -2.51 10.81 18.86
N TRP A 186 -2.82 10.04 17.81
CA TRP A 186 -2.77 8.58 17.84
C TRP A 186 -1.35 8.06 18.10
N PHE A 187 -0.35 8.58 17.39
CA PHE A 187 1.04 8.19 17.63
C PHE A 187 1.51 8.48 19.05
N LEU A 188 1.04 9.58 19.66
CA LEU A 188 1.39 9.96 21.04
C LEU A 188 0.65 9.13 22.10
N ALA A 189 -0.53 8.59 21.78
CA ALA A 189 -1.36 7.82 22.70
C ALA A 189 -0.96 6.34 22.82
N LEU A 190 -0.22 5.80 21.83
CA LEU A 190 0.34 4.45 21.87
C LEU A 190 1.45 4.37 22.91
#